data_AF-A0A4R4W8L5-F1
#
_entry.id   AF-A0A4R4W8L5-F1
#
_cell.length_a   1.000
_cell.length_b   1.000
_cell.length_c   1.000
_cell.angle_alpha   90.00
_cell.angle_beta   90.00
_cell.angle_gamma   90.00
#
_symmetry.space_group_name_H-M   'P 1'
#
loop_
_entity.id
_entity.type
_entity.pdbx_description
1 polymer ?
#
loop_
_entity_poly.entity_id
_entity_poly.type
_entity_poly.pdbx_seq_one_letter_code
_entity_poly.pdbx_strand_id
1 'polypeptide(L)'
;MSLMPLVNIARLLTREGDGRGAFALLQQLYRAAQQRGATIIRDHGIDLSPLIQTTADHRKICTELWVTLLVDGAKALASLGRWTEAAESMAAHRGVGQRLLDGQQITIMSLVEQGLHQQAADMIASSVPAEPWENAVAAILRIYCRPPASATSQDELDHVAREALALITEPESMTAAFRVRLGLTALDLTADQPTAHDADLRSAVIGVAVSDAYAARDVLAHHGMRSRMISHQEQVLADVLAASGFGAGSLPTVHGDALTTAVGQGEASLRALLGTTALQSDPASRGAGRADHLDVIWR
;
A
#
# COMPACT_ATOMS: atom_id res chain seq x y z
N MET A 1 -18.45 -1.02 13.46
CA MET A 1 -18.85 -0.28 12.24
C MET A 1 -17.65 -0.21 11.31
N SER A 2 -17.86 -0.32 10.01
CA SER A 2 -16.77 -0.50 9.04
C SER A 2 -16.67 0.70 8.10
N LEU A 3 -15.57 1.45 8.19
CA LEU A 3 -15.19 2.50 7.23
C LEU A 3 -14.65 1.92 5.91
N MET A 4 -14.46 0.59 5.86
CA MET A 4 -13.85 -0.11 4.73
C MET A 4 -14.48 0.19 3.36
N PRO A 5 -15.82 0.34 3.23
CA PRO A 5 -16.40 0.68 1.93
C PRO A 5 -15.88 2.02 1.39
N LEU A 6 -15.74 3.04 2.25
CA LEU A 6 -15.26 4.37 1.86
C LEU A 6 -13.77 4.34 1.55
N VAL A 7 -12.98 3.63 2.36
CA VAL A 7 -11.54 3.43 2.13
C VAL A 7 -11.28 2.67 0.84
N ASN A 8 -12.13 1.70 0.49
CA ASN A 8 -12.00 0.96 -0.75
C ASN A 8 -12.18 1.84 -1.99
N ILE A 9 -12.93 2.94 -1.93
CA ILE A 9 -13.03 3.89 -3.05
C ILE A 9 -11.65 4.50 -3.33
N ALA A 10 -10.92 4.94 -2.30
CA ALA A 10 -9.55 5.45 -2.47
C ALA A 10 -8.63 4.38 -3.09
N ARG A 11 -8.72 3.13 -2.63
CA ARG A 11 -7.92 2.03 -3.18
C ARG A 11 -8.23 1.72 -4.64
N LEU A 12 -9.50 1.84 -5.05
CA LEU A 12 -9.90 1.71 -6.45
C LEU A 12 -9.34 2.85 -7.30
N LEU A 13 -9.44 4.10 -6.82
CA LEU A 13 -8.84 5.25 -7.51
C LEU A 13 -7.34 5.06 -7.70
N THR A 14 -6.61 4.62 -6.68
CA THR A 14 -5.18 4.30 -6.80
C THR A 14 -4.92 3.21 -7.86
N ARG A 15 -5.75 2.17 -7.92
CA ARG A 15 -5.63 1.10 -8.94
C ARG A 15 -5.92 1.58 -10.36
N GLU A 16 -6.80 2.55 -10.52
CA GLU A 16 -7.12 3.21 -11.79
C GLU A 16 -6.06 4.26 -12.19
N GLY A 17 -5.05 4.49 -11.35
CA GLY A 17 -3.99 5.48 -11.58
C GLY A 17 -4.34 6.89 -11.09
N ASP A 18 -5.51 7.09 -10.47
CA ASP A 18 -5.89 8.37 -9.86
C ASP A 18 -5.45 8.45 -8.38
N GLY A 19 -4.13 8.43 -8.17
CA GLY A 19 -3.56 8.55 -6.83
C GLY A 19 -3.84 9.90 -6.16
N ARG A 20 -4.03 10.98 -6.96
CA ARG A 20 -4.39 12.31 -6.43
C ARG A 20 -5.81 12.31 -5.89
N GLY A 21 -6.76 11.77 -6.65
CA GLY A 21 -8.15 11.60 -6.22
C GLY A 21 -8.24 10.73 -4.98
N ALA A 22 -7.49 9.62 -4.92
CA ALA A 22 -7.42 8.76 -3.75
C ALA A 22 -6.96 9.52 -2.49
N PHE A 23 -5.86 10.28 -2.58
CA PHE A 23 -5.35 11.08 -1.47
C PHE A 23 -6.35 12.17 -1.03
N ALA A 24 -6.93 12.91 -1.99
CA ALA A 24 -7.89 13.96 -1.71
C ALA A 24 -9.14 13.41 -1.00
N LEU A 25 -9.65 12.26 -1.44
CA LEU A 25 -10.79 11.57 -0.83
C LEU A 25 -10.49 11.19 0.62
N LEU A 26 -9.34 10.56 0.89
CA LEU A 26 -8.95 10.18 2.26
C LEU A 26 -8.78 11.40 3.16
N GLN A 27 -8.23 12.50 2.64
CA GLN A 27 -8.09 13.75 3.37
C GLN A 27 -9.46 14.38 3.70
N GLN A 28 -10.41 14.35 2.76
CA GLN A 28 -11.78 14.82 2.96
C GLN A 28 -12.51 14.01 4.03
N LEU A 29 -12.42 12.67 3.96
CA LEU A 29 -13.00 11.78 4.97
C LEU A 29 -12.43 12.07 6.36
N TYR A 30 -11.10 12.20 6.46
CA TYR A 30 -10.45 12.48 7.73
C TYR A 30 -10.90 13.83 8.31
N ARG A 31 -10.95 14.89 7.48
CA ARG A 31 -11.45 16.22 7.93
C ARG A 31 -12.91 16.16 8.37
N ALA A 32 -13.77 15.46 7.63
CA ALA A 32 -15.18 15.30 8.00
C ALA A 32 -15.31 14.57 9.35
N ALA A 33 -14.49 13.55 9.60
CA ALA A 33 -14.49 12.85 10.87
C ALA A 33 -14.04 13.76 12.02
N GLN A 34 -12.96 14.54 11.83
CA GLN A 34 -12.48 15.51 12.83
C GLN A 34 -13.54 16.56 13.19
N GLN A 35 -14.33 16.98 12.20
CA GLN A 35 -15.39 17.98 12.37
C GLN A 35 -16.73 17.37 12.81
N ARG A 36 -16.82 16.03 12.91
CA ARG A 36 -18.07 15.30 13.16
C ARG A 36 -19.17 15.69 12.17
N GLY A 37 -18.81 15.81 10.90
CA GLY A 37 -19.66 16.35 9.86
C GLY A 37 -19.79 15.44 8.64
N ALA A 38 -20.23 16.05 7.54
CA ALA A 38 -20.42 15.39 6.27
C ALA A 38 -19.38 15.84 5.23
N THR A 39 -19.19 15.02 4.21
CA THR A 39 -18.41 15.35 3.00
C THR A 39 -19.14 14.86 1.76
N ILE A 40 -18.70 15.29 0.58
CA ILE A 40 -19.19 14.81 -0.70
C ILE A 40 -18.11 13.93 -1.35
N ILE A 41 -18.49 12.73 -1.80
CA ILE A 41 -17.61 11.80 -2.53
C ILE A 41 -18.31 11.39 -3.83
N ARG A 42 -17.75 11.73 -4.99
CA ARG A 42 -18.33 11.43 -6.33
C ARG A 42 -19.85 11.72 -6.37
N ASP A 43 -20.23 12.94 -5.98
CA ASP A 43 -21.62 13.42 -5.89
C ASP A 43 -22.52 12.78 -4.83
N HIS A 44 -21.98 11.91 -3.97
CA HIS A 44 -22.71 11.31 -2.87
C HIS A 44 -22.37 12.03 -1.55
N GLY A 45 -23.40 12.53 -0.87
CA GLY A 45 -23.26 13.07 0.48
C GLY A 45 -23.04 11.95 1.49
N ILE A 46 -21.92 12.01 2.20
CA ILE A 46 -21.53 11.07 3.25
C ILE A 46 -21.53 11.82 4.58
N ASP A 47 -22.52 11.53 5.43
CA ASP A 47 -22.58 12.03 6.80
C ASP A 47 -21.96 11.03 7.77
N LEU A 48 -20.92 11.45 8.49
CA LEU A 48 -20.24 10.62 9.49
C LEU A 48 -20.83 10.76 10.89
N SER A 49 -21.71 11.75 11.12
CA SER A 49 -22.34 12.00 12.42
C SER A 49 -23.04 10.76 13.00
N PRO A 50 -23.78 9.95 12.22
CA PRO A 50 -24.42 8.74 12.73
C PRO A 50 -23.43 7.69 13.25
N LEU A 51 -22.18 7.71 12.77
CA LEU A 51 -21.12 6.79 13.19
C LEU A 51 -20.36 7.30 14.43
N ILE A 52 -20.51 8.58 14.77
CA ILE A 52 -19.76 9.27 15.83
C ILE A 52 -20.73 9.66 16.98
N GLN A 53 -21.33 8.65 17.61
CA GLN A 53 -22.30 8.88 18.69
C GLN A 53 -21.64 9.23 20.03
N THR A 54 -20.44 8.69 20.27
CA THR A 54 -19.69 8.93 21.50
C THR A 54 -18.32 9.55 21.23
N THR A 55 -17.66 10.05 22.28
CA THR A 55 -16.25 10.46 22.20
C THR A 55 -15.32 9.29 21.87
N ALA A 56 -15.66 8.08 22.32
CA ALA A 56 -14.90 6.88 21.98
C ALA A 56 -15.01 6.54 20.49
N ASP A 57 -16.22 6.63 19.92
CA ASP A 57 -16.43 6.43 18.48
C ASP A 57 -15.69 7.48 17.65
N HIS A 58 -15.76 8.75 18.07
CA HIS A 58 -15.01 9.83 17.44
C HIS A 58 -13.51 9.53 17.40
N ARG A 59 -12.93 9.17 18.54
CA ARG A 59 -11.49 8.84 18.64
C ARG A 59 -11.15 7.65 17.74
N LYS A 60 -11.98 6.61 17.74
CA LYS A 60 -11.76 5.41 16.93
C LYS A 60 -11.79 5.72 15.43
N ILE A 61 -12.84 6.38 14.95
CA ILE A 61 -13.01 6.73 13.53
C ILE A 61 -11.90 7.66 13.05
N CYS A 62 -11.58 8.70 13.83
CA CYS A 62 -10.47 9.59 13.51
C CYS A 62 -9.13 8.86 13.47
N THR A 63 -8.90 7.89 14.36
CA THR A 63 -7.67 7.09 14.35
C THR A 63 -7.61 6.18 13.11
N GLU A 64 -8.70 5.47 12.79
CA GLU A 64 -8.75 4.59 11.61
C GLU A 64 -8.53 5.36 10.30
N LEU A 65 -9.18 6.52 10.14
CA LEU A 65 -9.00 7.37 8.96
C LEU A 65 -7.61 8.02 8.92
N TRP A 66 -7.07 8.42 10.07
CA TRP A 66 -5.71 8.95 10.16
C TRP A 66 -4.67 7.90 9.74
N VAL A 67 -4.76 6.67 10.25
CA VAL A 67 -3.88 5.56 9.84
C VAL A 67 -4.03 5.28 8.34
N THR A 68 -5.26 5.28 7.83
CA THR A 68 -5.50 5.04 6.39
C THR A 68 -4.92 6.15 5.53
N LEU A 69 -5.10 7.41 5.88
CA LEU A 69 -4.51 8.54 5.17
C LEU A 69 -2.98 8.47 5.17
N LEU A 70 -2.39 8.10 6.32
CA LEU A 70 -0.95 7.95 6.47
C LEU A 70 -0.41 6.84 5.58
N VAL A 71 -1.02 5.65 5.57
CA VAL A 71 -0.52 4.49 4.82
C VAL A 71 -0.94 4.55 3.35
N ASP A 72 -2.24 4.58 3.06
CA ASP A 72 -2.76 4.45 1.70
C ASP A 72 -2.66 5.77 0.94
N GLY A 73 -2.82 6.90 1.61
CA GLY A 73 -2.75 8.23 1.00
C GLY A 73 -1.35 8.58 0.51
N ALA A 74 -0.32 8.39 1.34
CA ALA A 74 1.05 8.67 0.93
C ALA A 74 1.53 7.71 -0.17
N LYS A 75 1.12 6.44 -0.13
CA LYS A 75 1.38 5.46 -1.21
C LYS A 75 0.75 5.90 -2.53
N ALA A 76 -0.46 6.45 -2.49
CA ALA A 76 -1.14 6.95 -3.68
C ALA A 76 -0.41 8.16 -4.31
N LEU A 77 0.21 9.03 -3.50
CA LEU A 77 1.05 10.13 -4.00
C LEU A 77 2.39 9.60 -4.54
N ALA A 78 3.04 8.71 -3.80
CA ALA A 78 4.30 8.09 -4.19
C ALA A 78 4.20 7.32 -5.52
N SER A 79 3.09 6.61 -5.76
CA SER A 79 2.86 5.89 -7.03
C SER A 79 2.76 6.80 -8.25
N LEU A 80 2.58 8.11 -8.06
CA LEU A 80 2.57 9.12 -9.12
C LEU A 80 3.91 9.87 -9.24
N GLY A 81 4.96 9.42 -8.54
CA GLY A 81 6.24 10.12 -8.46
C GLY A 81 6.21 11.40 -7.62
N ARG A 82 5.12 11.68 -6.90
CA ARG A 82 4.97 12.90 -6.07
C ARG A 82 5.59 12.68 -4.68
N TRP A 83 6.87 12.30 -4.66
CA TRP A 83 7.59 11.89 -3.45
C TRP A 83 7.66 13.01 -2.40
N THR A 84 7.87 14.26 -2.83
CA THR A 84 7.91 15.42 -1.93
C THR A 84 6.60 15.61 -1.18
N GLU A 85 5.48 15.58 -1.88
CA GLU A 85 4.16 15.74 -1.25
C GLU A 85 3.78 14.55 -0.37
N ALA A 86 4.18 13.34 -0.77
CA ALA A 86 4.03 12.16 0.07
C ALA A 86 4.83 12.30 1.38
N ALA A 87 6.06 12.81 1.31
CA ALA A 87 6.92 13.05 2.47
C ALA A 87 6.37 14.17 3.37
N GLU A 88 5.88 15.27 2.80
CA GLU A 88 5.22 16.34 3.54
C GLU A 88 3.97 15.83 4.27
N SER A 89 3.15 15.01 3.61
CA SER A 89 1.99 14.37 4.23
C SER A 89 2.40 13.44 5.38
N MET A 90 3.45 12.63 5.21
CA MET A 90 4.01 11.79 6.27
C MET A 90 4.50 12.62 7.45
N ALA A 91 5.25 13.69 7.21
CA ALA A 91 5.77 14.58 8.25
C ALA A 91 4.64 15.28 9.02
N ALA A 92 3.64 15.84 8.32
CA ALA A 92 2.48 16.49 8.92
C ALA A 92 1.70 15.57 9.86
N HIS A 93 1.74 14.26 9.59
CA HIS A 93 1.06 13.24 10.38
C HIS A 93 1.99 12.43 11.29
N ARG A 94 3.25 12.87 11.50
CA ARG A 94 4.25 12.17 12.35
C ARG A 94 4.47 10.70 11.94
N GLY A 95 4.36 10.41 10.64
CA GLY A 95 4.53 9.08 10.05
C GLY A 95 5.98 8.67 9.77
N VAL A 96 6.95 9.51 10.11
CA VAL A 96 8.38 9.24 9.89
C VAL A 96 9.01 8.74 11.20
N GLY A 97 9.31 7.45 11.25
CA GLY A 97 9.99 6.79 12.37
C GLY A 97 11.48 6.56 12.14
N GLN A 98 12.11 5.72 12.99
CA GLN A 98 13.51 5.28 12.84
C GLN A 98 13.68 3.96 12.06
N ARG A 99 12.62 3.18 11.93
CA ARG A 99 12.58 1.97 11.09
C ARG A 99 12.43 2.34 9.62
N LEU A 100 12.93 1.47 8.73
CA LEU A 100 12.87 1.67 7.29
C LEU A 100 11.49 1.24 6.73
N LEU A 101 10.43 1.79 7.31
CA LEU A 101 9.05 1.62 6.84
C LEU A 101 8.70 2.70 5.81
N ASP A 102 7.45 2.67 5.33
CA ASP A 102 6.93 3.58 4.28
C ASP A 102 7.33 5.05 4.49
N GLY A 103 7.21 5.58 5.71
CA GLY A 103 7.52 6.98 6.00
C GLY A 103 8.99 7.36 5.77
N GLN A 104 9.95 6.51 6.19
CA GLN A 104 11.37 6.75 5.91
C GLN A 104 11.67 6.55 4.43
N GLN A 105 11.18 5.47 3.82
CA GLN A 105 11.44 5.18 2.40
C GLN A 105 10.94 6.32 1.50
N ILE A 106 9.72 6.83 1.75
CA ILE A 106 9.17 7.99 1.02
C ILE A 106 10.03 9.24 1.23
N THR A 107 10.51 9.47 2.45
CA THR A 107 11.37 10.63 2.75
C THR A 107 12.71 10.53 2.02
N ILE A 108 13.33 9.34 1.99
CA ILE A 108 14.57 9.07 1.25
C ILE A 108 14.37 9.36 -0.24
N MET A 109 13.29 8.87 -0.85
CA MET A 109 12.99 9.12 -2.26
C MET A 109 12.75 10.61 -2.54
N SER A 110 12.05 11.31 -1.64
CA SER A 110 11.86 12.76 -1.72
C SER A 110 13.18 13.53 -1.70
N LEU A 111 14.16 13.10 -0.89
CA LEU A 111 15.49 13.71 -0.85
C LEU A 111 16.26 13.47 -2.16
N VAL A 112 16.16 12.27 -2.73
CA VAL A 112 16.77 11.93 -4.03
C VAL A 112 16.22 12.81 -5.15
N GLU A 113 14.89 12.97 -5.26
CA GLU A 113 14.25 13.83 -6.27
C GLU A 113 14.68 15.31 -6.16
N GLN A 114 15.04 15.75 -4.95
CA GLN A 114 15.56 17.10 -4.70
C GLN A 114 17.08 17.23 -4.94
N GLY A 115 17.76 16.16 -5.37
CA GLY A 115 19.21 16.10 -5.53
C GLY A 115 19.99 16.08 -4.20
N LEU A 116 19.31 15.85 -3.08
CA LEU A 116 19.89 15.82 -1.73
C LEU A 116 20.41 14.41 -1.39
N HIS A 117 21.22 13.85 -2.29
CA HIS A 117 21.73 12.47 -2.20
C HIS A 117 22.48 12.17 -0.89
N GLN A 118 23.25 13.13 -0.37
CA GLN A 118 23.95 12.94 0.90
C GLN A 118 22.98 12.79 2.08
N GLN A 119 21.92 13.61 2.13
CA GLN A 119 20.92 13.51 3.19
C GLN A 119 20.13 12.20 3.10
N ALA A 120 19.84 11.73 1.87
CA ALA A 120 19.24 10.43 1.65
C ALA A 120 20.14 9.30 2.18
N ALA A 121 21.45 9.36 1.90
CA ALA A 121 22.42 8.39 2.38
C ALA A 121 22.56 8.41 3.91
N ASP A 122 22.63 9.59 4.52
CA ASP A 122 22.70 9.75 5.98
C ASP A 122 21.44 9.19 6.65
N MET A 123 20.27 9.41 6.06
CA MET A 123 19.01 8.85 6.55
C MET A 123 19.04 7.32 6.53
N ILE A 124 19.45 6.70 5.42
CA ILE A 124 19.59 5.24 5.32
C ILE A 124 20.61 4.69 6.33
N ALA A 125 21.72 5.40 6.54
CA ALA A 125 22.75 4.99 7.51
C ALA A 125 22.26 5.07 8.96
N SER A 126 21.36 6.01 9.25
CA SER A 126 20.75 6.19 10.57
C SER A 126 19.52 5.29 10.82
N SER A 127 19.00 4.63 9.79
CA SER A 127 17.87 3.70 9.92
C SER A 127 18.22 2.53 10.83
N VAL A 128 17.22 2.01 11.54
CA VAL A 128 17.32 0.82 12.38
C VAL A 128 16.41 -0.28 11.81
N PRO A 129 16.88 -1.05 10.81
CA PRO A 129 16.15 -2.20 10.29
C PRO A 129 15.85 -3.20 11.40
N ALA A 130 14.60 -3.65 11.50
CA ALA A 130 14.18 -4.67 12.46
C ALA A 130 13.91 -6.03 11.81
N GLU A 131 13.65 -6.06 10.50
CA GLU A 131 13.29 -7.26 9.76
C GLU A 131 14.22 -7.49 8.55
N PRO A 132 14.43 -8.74 8.10
CA PRO A 132 15.32 -9.05 6.96
C PRO A 132 14.98 -8.27 5.69
N TRP A 133 13.70 -8.06 5.43
CA TRP A 133 13.23 -7.30 4.27
C TRP A 133 13.68 -5.83 4.32
N GLU A 134 13.78 -5.23 5.51
CA GLU A 134 14.28 -3.86 5.67
C GLU A 134 15.76 -3.77 5.30
N ASN A 135 16.56 -4.79 5.59
CA ASN A 135 17.98 -4.83 5.20
C ASN A 135 18.14 -4.89 3.68
N ALA A 136 17.35 -5.72 3.00
CA ALA A 136 17.38 -5.82 1.55
C ALA A 136 16.94 -4.50 0.87
N VAL A 137 15.89 -3.85 1.40
CA VAL A 137 15.47 -2.53 0.93
C VAL A 137 16.56 -1.48 1.18
N ALA A 138 17.20 -1.50 2.35
CA ALA A 138 18.32 -0.59 2.65
C ALA A 138 19.48 -0.78 1.67
N ALA A 139 19.85 -2.01 1.33
CA ALA A 139 20.91 -2.31 0.38
C ALA A 139 20.59 -1.75 -1.03
N ILE A 140 19.37 -1.94 -1.51
CA ILE A 140 18.88 -1.37 -2.79
C ILE A 140 18.92 0.15 -2.76
N LEU A 141 18.38 0.78 -1.70
CA LEU A 141 18.35 2.23 -1.58
C LEU A 141 19.75 2.84 -1.52
N ARG A 142 20.73 2.17 -0.89
CA ARG A 142 22.13 2.65 -0.87
C ARG A 142 22.75 2.78 -2.25
N ILE A 143 22.38 1.89 -3.18
CA ILE A 143 22.85 1.99 -4.57
C ILE A 143 22.05 3.04 -5.32
N TYR A 144 20.71 2.96 -5.23
CA TYR A 144 19.81 3.85 -5.97
C TYR A 144 19.99 5.33 -5.62
N CYS A 145 20.22 5.65 -4.33
CA CYS A 145 20.30 7.04 -3.87
C CYS A 145 21.66 7.71 -4.17
N ARG A 146 22.60 7.00 -4.81
CA ARG A 146 23.93 7.57 -5.11
C ARG A 146 23.84 8.72 -6.11
N PRO A 147 24.75 9.71 -6.00
CA PRO A 147 24.96 10.66 -7.07
C PRO A 147 25.31 9.94 -8.38
N PRO A 148 24.80 10.37 -9.55
CA PRO A 148 25.06 9.71 -10.84
C PRO A 148 26.54 9.58 -11.23
N ALA A 149 27.42 10.41 -10.67
CA ALA A 149 28.85 10.39 -10.93
C ALA A 149 29.63 9.38 -10.07
N SER A 150 28.97 8.75 -9.10
CA SER A 150 29.60 7.80 -8.18
C SER A 150 29.54 6.38 -8.74
N ALA A 151 30.70 5.77 -8.98
CA ALA A 151 30.78 4.38 -9.39
C ALA A 151 30.38 3.45 -8.22
N THR A 152 29.61 2.41 -8.52
CA THR A 152 29.30 1.33 -7.58
C THR A 152 30.31 0.21 -7.72
N SER A 153 30.84 -0.30 -6.60
CA SER A 153 31.78 -1.41 -6.64
C SER A 153 31.05 -2.74 -6.89
N GLN A 154 31.77 -3.71 -7.47
CA GLN A 154 31.23 -5.05 -7.69
C GLN A 154 30.77 -5.71 -6.37
N ASP A 155 31.53 -5.52 -5.28
CA ASP A 155 31.20 -6.09 -3.97
C ASP A 155 29.85 -5.59 -3.44
N GLU A 156 29.51 -4.32 -3.71
CA GLU A 156 28.26 -3.73 -3.29
C GLU A 156 27.08 -4.23 -4.14
N LEU A 157 27.28 -4.40 -5.45
CA LEU A 157 26.30 -5.02 -6.34
C LEU A 157 26.04 -6.48 -5.96
N ASP A 158 27.12 -7.24 -5.71
CA ASP A 158 27.04 -8.63 -5.26
C ASP A 158 26.32 -8.73 -3.90
N HIS A 159 26.52 -7.75 -3.00
CA HIS A 159 25.78 -7.69 -1.74
C HIS A 159 24.27 -7.46 -1.97
N VAL A 160 23.88 -6.51 -2.81
CA VAL A 160 22.46 -6.27 -3.14
C VAL A 160 21.81 -7.53 -3.72
N ALA A 161 22.46 -8.16 -4.71
CA ALA A 161 21.93 -9.36 -5.34
C ALA A 161 21.77 -10.52 -4.32
N ARG A 162 22.72 -10.66 -3.38
CA ARG A 162 22.66 -11.68 -2.32
C ARG A 162 21.54 -11.44 -1.32
N GLU A 163 21.35 -10.20 -0.85
CA GLU A 163 20.26 -9.84 0.07
C GLU A 163 18.89 -10.05 -0.60
N ALA A 164 18.76 -9.64 -1.87
CA ALA A 164 17.54 -9.86 -2.64
C ALA A 164 17.26 -11.36 -2.84
N LEU A 165 18.27 -12.15 -3.21
CA LEU A 165 18.14 -13.60 -3.38
C LEU A 165 17.75 -14.28 -2.07
N ALA A 166 18.40 -13.95 -0.95
CA ALA A 166 18.07 -14.49 0.35
C ALA A 166 16.59 -14.28 0.68
N LEU A 167 16.10 -13.05 0.51
CA LEU A 167 14.71 -12.71 0.79
C LEU A 167 13.70 -13.37 -0.17
N ILE A 168 14.07 -13.51 -1.44
CA ILE A 168 13.22 -14.16 -2.45
C ILE A 168 13.19 -15.66 -2.26
N THR A 169 14.17 -16.26 -1.60
CA THR A 169 14.16 -17.70 -1.27
C THR A 169 13.55 -18.01 0.10
N GLU A 170 13.31 -16.99 0.93
CA GLU A 170 12.73 -17.18 2.27
C GLU A 170 11.27 -17.68 2.20
N PRO A 171 10.87 -18.69 2.98
CA PRO A 171 9.48 -19.14 3.03
C PRO A 171 8.51 -18.11 3.64
N GLU A 172 7.43 -17.82 2.91
CA GLU A 172 6.11 -17.30 3.32
C GLU A 172 5.97 -16.01 4.17
N SER A 173 7.03 -15.34 4.63
CA SER A 173 6.86 -14.13 5.47
C SER A 173 6.35 -12.89 4.70
N MET A 174 6.41 -12.90 3.37
CA MET A 174 6.05 -11.75 2.51
C MET A 174 5.25 -12.17 1.28
N THR A 175 4.48 -11.21 0.75
CA THR A 175 3.72 -11.39 -0.50
C THR A 175 4.65 -11.70 -1.69
N ALA A 176 4.18 -12.57 -2.59
CA ALA A 176 4.90 -12.91 -3.82
C ALA A 176 5.21 -11.66 -4.67
N ALA A 177 4.26 -10.74 -4.78
CA ALA A 177 4.43 -9.49 -5.51
C ALA A 177 5.56 -8.61 -4.96
N PHE A 178 5.68 -8.50 -3.63
CA PHE A 178 6.78 -7.75 -3.01
C PHE A 178 8.14 -8.38 -3.32
N ARG A 179 8.26 -9.71 -3.11
CA ARG A 179 9.51 -10.46 -3.37
C ARG A 179 9.95 -10.34 -4.82
N VAL A 180 9.02 -10.50 -5.76
CA VAL A 180 9.31 -10.33 -7.19
C VAL A 180 9.78 -8.90 -7.50
N ARG A 181 9.08 -7.86 -7.04
CA ARG A 181 9.49 -6.47 -7.30
C ARG A 181 10.86 -6.14 -6.72
N LEU A 182 11.17 -6.66 -5.54
CA LEU A 182 12.50 -6.52 -4.96
C LEU A 182 13.58 -7.14 -5.85
N GLY A 183 13.34 -8.37 -6.33
CA GLY A 183 14.27 -9.07 -7.22
C GLY A 183 14.44 -8.38 -8.57
N LEU A 184 13.34 -7.91 -9.17
CA LEU A 184 13.38 -7.11 -10.40
C LEU A 184 14.18 -5.82 -10.19
N THR A 185 13.96 -5.11 -9.08
CA THR A 185 14.72 -3.91 -8.74
C THR A 185 16.22 -4.20 -8.59
N ALA A 186 16.58 -5.29 -7.92
CA ALA A 186 17.97 -5.70 -7.81
C ALA A 186 18.59 -6.03 -9.18
N LEU A 187 17.86 -6.73 -10.06
CA LEU A 187 18.30 -7.03 -11.42
C LEU A 187 18.46 -5.79 -12.30
N ASP A 188 17.62 -4.77 -12.11
CA ASP A 188 17.77 -3.48 -12.79
C ASP A 188 19.02 -2.74 -12.31
N LEU A 189 19.30 -2.75 -11.00
CA LEU A 189 20.49 -2.13 -10.45
C LEU A 189 21.80 -2.81 -10.87
N THR A 190 21.76 -4.12 -11.17
CA THR A 190 22.95 -4.89 -11.61
C THR A 190 23.03 -5.07 -13.12
N ALA A 191 22.12 -4.47 -13.90
CA ALA A 191 22.00 -4.75 -15.33
C ALA A 191 23.28 -4.43 -16.14
N ASP A 192 23.97 -3.34 -15.79
CA ASP A 192 25.20 -2.89 -16.46
C ASP A 192 26.46 -3.64 -15.97
N GLN A 193 26.39 -4.23 -14.78
CA GLN A 193 27.48 -4.95 -14.12
C GLN A 193 26.93 -6.22 -13.46
N PRO A 194 26.64 -7.28 -14.26
CA PRO A 194 26.01 -8.49 -13.76
C PRO A 194 26.80 -9.14 -12.63
N THR A 195 26.07 -9.63 -11.62
CA THR A 195 26.66 -10.27 -10.44
C THR A 195 26.81 -11.78 -10.62
N ALA A 196 27.53 -12.44 -9.72
CA ALA A 196 27.56 -13.92 -9.70
C ALA A 196 26.18 -14.53 -9.38
N HIS A 197 25.28 -13.77 -8.76
CA HIS A 197 23.95 -14.22 -8.30
C HIS A 197 22.83 -13.96 -9.30
N ASP A 198 23.13 -13.31 -10.42
CA ASP A 198 22.15 -12.85 -11.42
C ASP A 198 21.26 -13.98 -11.98
N ALA A 199 21.85 -15.13 -12.29
CA ALA A 199 21.12 -16.29 -12.82
C ALA A 199 20.18 -16.90 -11.75
N ASP A 200 20.68 -17.06 -10.53
CA ASP A 200 19.92 -17.58 -9.40
C ASP A 200 18.77 -16.65 -9.04
N LEU A 201 19.03 -15.34 -9.05
CA LEU A 201 18.03 -14.31 -8.76
C LEU A 201 16.90 -14.32 -9.81
N ARG A 202 17.23 -14.41 -11.10
CA ARG A 202 16.23 -14.55 -12.18
C ARG A 202 15.39 -15.82 -12.01
N SER A 203 16.04 -16.95 -11.71
CA SER A 203 15.35 -18.22 -11.46
C SER A 203 14.40 -18.14 -10.26
N ALA A 204 14.87 -17.55 -9.15
CA ALA A 204 14.07 -17.38 -7.94
C ALA A 204 12.88 -16.44 -8.15
N VAL A 205 13.07 -15.33 -8.88
CA VAL A 205 11.98 -14.41 -9.26
C VAL A 205 10.90 -15.13 -10.07
N ILE A 206 11.29 -15.92 -11.09
CA ILE A 206 10.33 -16.71 -11.88
C ILE A 206 9.63 -17.74 -10.98
N GLY A 207 10.38 -18.44 -10.13
CA GLY A 207 9.86 -19.45 -9.22
C GLY A 207 8.83 -18.91 -8.23
N VAL A 208 8.98 -17.67 -7.75
CA VAL A 208 7.94 -17.03 -6.93
C VAL A 208 6.75 -16.59 -7.79
N ALA A 209 7.01 -16.06 -9.00
CA ALA A 209 6.00 -15.52 -9.89
C ALA A 209 4.97 -16.55 -10.36
N VAL A 210 5.30 -17.84 -10.43
CA VAL A 210 4.32 -18.89 -10.82
C VAL A 210 3.19 -19.08 -9.81
N SER A 211 3.31 -18.55 -8.59
CA SER A 211 2.30 -18.71 -7.54
C SER A 211 1.32 -17.54 -7.40
N ASP A 212 1.56 -16.42 -8.11
CA ASP A 212 0.77 -15.20 -7.94
C ASP A 212 0.65 -14.42 -9.27
N ALA A 213 -0.57 -14.06 -9.65
CA ALA A 213 -0.85 -13.39 -10.91
C ALA A 213 -0.29 -11.96 -10.99
N TYR A 214 -0.23 -11.20 -9.89
CA TYR A 214 0.39 -9.88 -9.89
C TYR A 214 1.91 -10.00 -10.06
N ALA A 215 2.52 -10.99 -9.41
CA ALA A 215 3.93 -11.30 -9.55
C ALA A 215 4.27 -11.76 -10.99
N ALA A 216 3.49 -12.68 -11.56
CA ALA A 216 3.62 -13.12 -12.95
C ALA A 216 3.53 -11.96 -13.94
N ARG A 217 2.55 -11.06 -13.75
CA ARG A 217 2.39 -9.86 -14.57
C ARG A 217 3.62 -8.97 -14.53
N ASP A 218 4.12 -8.71 -13.32
CA ASP A 218 5.26 -7.81 -13.14
C ASP A 218 6.53 -8.40 -13.80
N VAL A 219 6.75 -9.72 -13.74
CA VAL A 219 7.85 -10.38 -14.47
C VAL A 219 7.67 -10.31 -16.00
N LEU A 220 6.48 -10.59 -16.51
CA LEU A 220 6.21 -10.55 -17.96
C LEU A 220 6.30 -9.14 -18.55
N ALA A 221 6.01 -8.11 -17.75
CA ALA A 221 6.16 -6.72 -18.13
C ALA A 221 7.62 -6.22 -18.08
N HIS A 222 8.52 -6.96 -17.43
CA HIS A 222 9.88 -6.53 -17.20
C HIS A 222 10.82 -6.85 -18.37
N HIS A 223 11.30 -5.83 -19.09
CA HIS A 223 12.13 -5.99 -20.30
C HIS A 223 13.41 -6.82 -20.05
N GLY A 224 14.10 -6.58 -18.94
CA GLY A 224 15.32 -7.30 -18.58
C GLY A 224 15.11 -8.79 -18.31
N MET A 225 13.89 -9.18 -17.89
CA MET A 225 13.51 -10.58 -17.68
C MET A 225 13.09 -11.20 -19.00
N ARG A 226 12.18 -10.54 -19.72
CA ARG A 226 11.58 -11.05 -20.95
C ARG A 226 12.61 -11.39 -22.02
N SER A 227 13.64 -10.56 -22.16
CA SER A 227 14.75 -10.80 -23.10
C SER A 227 15.60 -12.04 -22.79
N ARG A 228 15.49 -12.60 -21.58
CA ARG A 228 16.31 -13.73 -21.10
C ARG A 228 15.48 -14.98 -20.73
N MET A 229 14.16 -14.89 -20.81
CA MET A 229 13.27 -16.01 -20.53
C MET A 229 13.24 -17.00 -21.69
N ILE A 230 13.16 -18.28 -21.38
CA ILE A 230 12.84 -19.30 -22.38
C ILE A 230 11.32 -19.36 -22.61
N SER A 231 10.90 -19.83 -23.79
CA SER A 231 9.48 -19.89 -24.18
C SER A 231 8.60 -20.66 -23.17
N HIS A 232 9.15 -21.72 -22.56
CA HIS A 232 8.43 -22.45 -21.51
C HIS A 232 8.14 -21.58 -20.27
N GLN A 233 9.10 -20.77 -19.82
CA GLN A 233 8.90 -19.88 -18.67
C GLN A 233 7.88 -18.79 -18.98
N GLU A 234 7.92 -18.21 -20.19
CA GLU A 234 6.94 -17.21 -20.63
C GLU A 234 5.54 -17.80 -20.68
N GLN A 235 5.40 -19.01 -21.22
CA GLN A 235 4.11 -19.70 -21.29
C GLN A 235 3.55 -20.00 -19.89
N VAL A 236 4.37 -20.53 -18.98
CA VAL A 236 3.93 -20.84 -17.60
C VAL A 236 3.41 -19.59 -16.88
N LEU A 237 4.10 -18.45 -17.00
CA LEU A 237 3.63 -17.20 -16.38
C LEU A 237 2.37 -16.65 -17.09
N ALA A 238 2.28 -16.80 -18.40
CA ALA A 238 1.08 -16.41 -19.15
C ALA A 238 -0.14 -17.24 -18.74
N ASP A 239 0.05 -18.54 -18.50
CA ASP A 239 -1.01 -19.45 -18.04
C ASP A 239 -1.51 -19.06 -16.64
N VAL A 240 -0.62 -18.62 -15.74
CA VAL A 240 -1.01 -18.08 -14.41
C VAL A 240 -1.89 -16.83 -14.55
N LEU A 241 -1.55 -15.91 -15.47
CA LEU A 241 -2.38 -14.74 -15.75
C LEU A 241 -3.75 -15.14 -16.32
N ALA A 242 -3.76 -16.06 -17.29
CA ALA A 242 -5.00 -16.53 -17.90
C ALA A 242 -5.92 -17.22 -16.89
N ALA A 243 -5.37 -18.12 -16.07
CA ALA A 243 -6.11 -18.87 -15.05
C ALA A 243 -6.69 -17.97 -13.96
N SER A 244 -6.01 -16.87 -13.61
CA SER A 244 -6.51 -15.89 -12.64
C SER A 244 -7.55 -14.91 -13.21
N GLY A 245 -7.86 -14.99 -14.51
CA GLY A 245 -8.73 -14.03 -15.20
C GLY A 245 -8.13 -12.62 -15.29
N PHE A 246 -6.82 -12.49 -15.09
CA PHE A 246 -6.15 -11.20 -15.09
C PHE A 246 -6.20 -10.57 -16.49
N GLY A 247 -6.66 -9.32 -16.59
CA GLY A 247 -6.74 -8.60 -17.87
C GLY A 247 -7.88 -9.03 -18.81
N ALA A 248 -8.78 -9.94 -18.37
CA ALA A 248 -9.91 -10.39 -19.19
C ALA A 248 -10.90 -9.27 -19.56
N GLY A 249 -10.90 -8.16 -18.80
CA GLY A 249 -11.66 -6.93 -19.10
C GLY A 249 -13.19 -7.05 -19.00
N SER A 250 -13.71 -8.28 -18.94
CA SER A 250 -15.13 -8.58 -18.77
C SER A 250 -15.30 -9.82 -17.91
N LEU A 251 -16.36 -9.81 -17.10
CA LEU A 251 -16.76 -10.98 -16.34
C LEU A 251 -17.75 -11.77 -17.21
N PRO A 252 -17.62 -13.10 -17.34
CA PRO A 252 -18.62 -13.90 -18.04
C PRO A 252 -20.03 -13.60 -17.51
N THR A 253 -21.01 -13.48 -18.39
CA THR A 253 -22.37 -13.00 -18.06
C THR A 253 -22.98 -13.71 -16.86
N VAL A 254 -22.84 -15.03 -16.78
CA VAL A 254 -23.32 -15.85 -15.65
C VAL A 254 -22.74 -15.39 -14.30
N HIS A 255 -21.45 -15.09 -14.25
CA HIS A 255 -20.81 -14.57 -13.03
C HIS A 255 -21.22 -13.11 -12.76
N GLY A 256 -21.46 -12.31 -13.81
CA GLY A 256 -21.95 -10.94 -13.71
C GLY A 256 -23.35 -10.88 -13.10
N ASP A 257 -24.25 -11.72 -13.57
CA ASP A 257 -25.63 -11.83 -13.07
C ASP A 257 -25.64 -12.33 -11.62
N ALA A 258 -24.81 -13.33 -11.30
CA ALA A 258 -24.67 -13.84 -9.95
C ALA A 258 -24.14 -12.76 -8.97
N LEU A 259 -23.10 -12.02 -9.37
CA LEU A 259 -22.54 -10.94 -8.55
C LEU A 259 -23.55 -9.81 -8.34
N THR A 260 -24.22 -9.38 -9.41
CA THR A 260 -25.25 -8.32 -9.35
C THR A 260 -26.39 -8.72 -8.43
N THR A 261 -26.84 -9.99 -8.52
CA THR A 261 -27.87 -10.54 -7.64
C THR A 261 -27.42 -10.55 -6.19
N ALA A 262 -26.20 -11.01 -5.90
CA ALA A 262 -25.65 -11.04 -4.54
C ALA A 262 -25.50 -9.64 -3.94
N VAL A 263 -25.03 -8.67 -4.72
CA VAL A 263 -24.93 -7.26 -4.30
C VAL A 263 -26.31 -6.69 -3.99
N GLY A 264 -27.31 -6.92 -4.86
CA GLY A 264 -28.68 -6.46 -4.64
C GLY A 264 -29.31 -7.06 -3.36
N GLN A 265 -29.06 -8.34 -3.09
CA GLN A 265 -29.50 -8.99 -1.85
C GLN A 265 -28.81 -8.42 -0.60
N GLY A 266 -27.50 -8.16 -0.69
CA GLY A 266 -26.72 -7.54 0.38
C GLY A 266 -27.21 -6.12 0.70
N GLU A 267 -27.48 -5.32 -0.34
CA GLU A 267 -28.02 -3.97 -0.21
C GLU A 267 -29.41 -3.99 0.46
N ALA A 268 -30.32 -4.84 -0.02
CA ALA A 268 -31.66 -4.98 0.56
C ALA A 268 -31.59 -5.38 2.04
N SER A 269 -30.71 -6.33 2.39
CA SER A 269 -30.51 -6.77 3.77
C SER A 269 -29.94 -5.66 4.65
N LEU A 270 -28.95 -4.91 4.16
CA LEU A 270 -28.37 -3.78 4.88
C LEU A 270 -29.41 -2.67 5.11
N ARG A 271 -30.20 -2.34 4.07
CA ARG A 271 -31.29 -1.36 4.18
C ARG A 271 -32.32 -1.78 5.21
N ALA A 272 -32.70 -3.06 5.24
CA ALA A 272 -33.59 -3.59 6.26
C ALA A 272 -33.01 -3.37 7.66
N LEU A 273 -31.78 -3.83 7.92
CA LEU A 273 -31.11 -3.67 9.23
C LEU A 273 -31.01 -2.21 9.70
N LEU A 274 -30.68 -1.30 8.78
CA LEU A 274 -30.59 0.13 9.09
C LEU A 274 -31.98 0.76 9.33
N GLY A 275 -32.99 0.34 8.58
CA GLY A 275 -34.38 0.77 8.75
C GLY A 275 -35.02 0.29 10.05
N THR A 276 -34.72 -0.94 10.49
CA THR A 276 -35.24 -1.49 11.76
C THR A 276 -34.64 -0.78 12.99
N THR A 277 -33.40 -0.28 12.87
CA THR A 277 -32.71 0.42 13.96
C THR A 277 -33.32 1.81 14.23
N ALA A 278 -33.84 2.48 13.19
CA ALA A 278 -34.53 3.76 13.31
C ALA A 278 -35.92 3.66 13.98
N LEU A 279 -36.54 2.47 13.99
CA LEU A 279 -37.84 2.23 14.63
C LEU A 279 -37.73 1.74 16.09
N GLN A 280 -36.53 1.42 16.57
CA GLN A 280 -36.29 0.99 17.96
C GLN A 280 -35.76 2.09 18.89
N SER A 281 -35.57 3.31 18.39
CA SER A 281 -35.11 4.48 19.15
C SER A 281 -36.25 5.48 19.39
N ASP A 282 -37.25 5.08 20.19
CA ASP A 282 -38.24 5.98 20.79
C ASP A 282 -37.96 6.09 22.32
N PRO A 283 -37.69 7.27 22.90
CA PRO A 283 -37.16 7.41 24.24
C PRO A 283 -38.27 7.54 25.29
N ALA A 284 -38.69 6.41 25.84
CA ALA A 284 -39.53 6.39 27.04
C ALA A 284 -39.03 5.34 28.04
N SER A 285 -37.82 5.51 28.57
CA SER A 285 -37.49 5.19 29.97
C SER A 285 -35.98 5.26 30.21
N ARG A 286 -35.56 6.22 31.03
CA ARG A 286 -34.75 5.99 32.25
C ARG A 286 -34.32 7.34 32.82
N GLY A 287 -34.98 7.70 33.91
CA GLY A 287 -34.52 8.75 34.81
C GLY A 287 -33.39 8.29 35.72
N ALA A 288 -32.69 9.31 36.23
CA ALA A 288 -31.97 9.40 37.50
C ALA A 288 -30.78 8.44 37.78
N GLY A 289 -29.57 9.02 37.90
CA GLY A 289 -28.43 8.37 38.54
C GLY A 289 -27.08 9.10 38.41
N ARG A 290 -26.83 10.08 39.30
CA ARG A 290 -25.57 10.59 39.89
C ARG A 290 -24.16 10.27 39.30
N ALA A 291 -23.39 11.37 39.18
CA ALA A 291 -21.96 11.64 39.50
C ALA A 291 -20.98 10.46 39.77
N ASP A 292 -19.80 10.44 39.13
CA ASP A 292 -18.56 11.12 39.58
C ASP A 292 -17.35 10.77 38.66
N HIS A 293 -16.38 11.69 38.64
CA HIS A 293 -14.93 11.56 38.37
C HIS A 293 -14.40 10.44 37.43
N LEU A 294 -13.66 10.85 36.38
CA LEU A 294 -12.19 10.72 36.38
C LEU A 294 -11.53 11.42 35.19
N ASP A 295 -10.34 11.91 35.51
CA ASP A 295 -9.45 12.81 34.80
C ASP A 295 -8.40 12.00 33.98
N VAL A 296 -7.79 12.67 33.00
CA VAL A 296 -6.34 12.62 32.68
C VAL A 296 -5.78 11.63 31.61
N ILE A 297 -4.81 12.18 30.84
CA ILE A 297 -3.77 11.68 29.89
C ILE A 297 -4.23 11.24 28.45
N TRP A 298 -3.69 11.76 27.33
CA TRP A 298 -2.28 11.92 26.95
C TRP A 298 -1.96 13.03 25.91
N ARG A 299 -0.76 13.61 26.10
CA ARG A 299 0.05 14.44 25.18
C ARG A 299 0.65 13.60 24.06
#